data_AF-A0A1C5VWL4-F1
#
_entry.id   AF-A0A1C5VWL4-F1
#
_cell.length_a   1.000
_cell.length_b   1.000
_cell.length_c   1.000
_cell.angle_alpha   90.00
_cell.angle_beta   90.00
_cell.angle_gamma   90.00
#
_symmetry.space_group_name_H-M   'P 1'
#
loop_
_entity.id
_entity.type
_entity.pdbx_description
1 polymer ?
#
loop_
_entity_poly.entity_id
_entity_poly.type
_entity_poly.pdbx_seq_one_letter_code
_entity_poly.pdbx_strand_id
1 'polypeptide(L)'
;MQSAYNKKHRIFLLDEIRGFSILCMVVYHGVYNLLTFFPISFPFFYSPLVIFLRDLFAGMFILISGVSCRFSRNNPKRGLLCLLFGMVMAAGSLLFVPELPIYFGILHFLGCAILLFALLQKALDHLPIAVMLPVLCVLFALSWNFPHRSLGFFSYPIIPLPESWYRSPYLFPIGLKNDFFYSADYFPIIPWIFLFLAGTYLGVPLKRGSFPVFFYQLHSRFLSFVGRHTLWIYLLHQPLLFGGMWLVDCIIANS
;
A
#
# COMPACT_ATOMS: atom_id res chain seq x y z
N MET A 1 -8.16 16.74 -38.34
CA MET A 1 -8.79 17.41 -37.17
C MET A 1 -7.94 17.15 -35.93
N GLN A 2 -6.87 17.93 -35.76
CA GLN A 2 -6.03 17.97 -34.57
C GLN A 2 -6.74 18.85 -33.52
N SER A 3 -7.56 18.23 -32.67
CA SER A 3 -8.19 18.94 -31.55
C SER A 3 -7.21 19.02 -30.39
N ALA A 4 -6.73 20.25 -30.13
CA ALA A 4 -6.26 20.77 -28.85
C ALA A 4 -5.71 19.76 -27.84
N TYR A 5 -4.43 19.41 -27.95
CA TYR A 5 -3.70 18.64 -26.94
C TYR A 5 -3.48 19.49 -25.68
N ASN A 6 -4.47 19.50 -24.80
CA ASN A 6 -4.45 20.31 -23.59
C ASN A 6 -3.49 19.67 -22.56
N LYS A 7 -2.47 20.44 -22.16
CA LYS A 7 -1.45 20.11 -21.14
C LYS A 7 -2.08 19.90 -19.75
N LYS A 8 -2.90 18.87 -19.54
CA LYS A 8 -3.41 18.44 -18.22
C LYS A 8 -4.28 17.16 -18.27
N HIS A 9 -4.00 16.21 -19.16
CA HIS A 9 -4.80 14.97 -19.19
C HIS A 9 -4.60 14.15 -17.90
N ARG A 10 -5.60 14.23 -17.03
CA ARG A 10 -5.79 13.37 -15.87
C ARG A 10 -5.94 11.93 -16.34
N ILE A 11 -5.34 11.00 -15.60
CA ILE A 11 -5.39 9.58 -15.94
C ILE A 11 -6.48 8.94 -15.09
N PHE A 12 -7.71 8.90 -15.63
CA PHE A 12 -8.88 8.45 -14.89
C PHE A 12 -8.78 6.99 -14.47
N LEU A 13 -8.16 6.13 -15.30
CA LEU A 13 -8.00 4.72 -14.98
C LEU A 13 -7.18 4.49 -13.69
N LEU A 14 -6.16 5.34 -13.42
CA LEU A 14 -5.40 5.24 -12.17
C LEU A 14 -6.26 5.56 -10.95
N ASP A 15 -7.14 6.56 -11.06
CA ASP A 15 -8.07 6.89 -10.00
C ASP A 15 -9.09 5.74 -9.81
N GLU A 16 -9.59 5.15 -10.89
CA GLU A 16 -10.53 4.03 -10.84
C GLU A 16 -9.93 2.77 -10.19
N ILE A 17 -8.72 2.36 -10.61
CA ILE A 17 -8.04 1.19 -10.03
C ILE A 17 -7.70 1.46 -8.56
N ARG A 18 -7.28 2.68 -8.20
CA ARG A 18 -7.06 3.05 -6.80
C ARG A 18 -8.35 2.97 -6.00
N GLY A 19 -9.45 3.49 -6.56
CA GLY A 19 -10.78 3.45 -5.95
C GLY A 19 -11.26 2.03 -5.72
N PHE A 20 -11.06 1.15 -6.70
CA PHE A 20 -11.36 -0.28 -6.55
C PHE A 20 -10.49 -0.93 -5.46
N SER A 21 -9.18 -0.69 -5.49
CA SER A 21 -8.23 -1.27 -4.53
C SER A 21 -8.55 -0.89 -3.08
N ILE A 22 -8.92 0.38 -2.82
CA ILE A 22 -9.29 0.82 -1.47
C ILE A 22 -10.63 0.23 -1.02
N LEU A 23 -11.61 0.05 -1.91
CA LEU A 23 -12.87 -0.61 -1.53
C LEU A 23 -12.64 -2.07 -1.15
N CYS A 24 -11.83 -2.80 -1.93
CA CYS A 24 -11.45 -4.17 -1.60
C CYS A 24 -10.75 -4.25 -0.24
N MET A 25 -9.84 -3.30 0.05
CA MET A 25 -9.18 -3.20 1.36
C MET A 25 -10.18 -2.96 2.50
N VAL A 26 -11.14 -2.04 2.33
CA VAL A 26 -12.19 -1.77 3.33
C VAL A 26 -13.04 -3.00 3.58
N VAL A 27 -13.46 -3.71 2.53
CA VAL A 27 -14.22 -4.97 2.65
C VAL A 27 -13.39 -6.02 3.38
N TYR A 28 -12.11 -6.18 3.03
CA TYR A 28 -11.22 -7.13 3.70
C TYR A 28 -11.12 -6.87 5.21
N HIS A 29 -10.87 -5.61 5.62
CA HIS A 29 -10.83 -5.27 7.05
C HIS A 29 -12.19 -5.37 7.72
N GLY A 30 -13.28 -5.08 7.02
CA GLY A 30 -14.63 -5.29 7.54
C GLY A 30 -14.88 -6.76 7.88
N VAL A 31 -14.53 -7.69 6.98
CA VAL A 31 -14.66 -9.12 7.27
C VAL A 31 -13.68 -9.57 8.35
N TYR A 32 -12.42 -9.12 8.32
CA TYR A 32 -11.44 -9.45 9.36
C TYR A 32 -11.94 -9.04 10.75
N ASN A 33 -12.41 -7.81 10.91
CA ASN A 33 -12.91 -7.33 12.19
C ASN A 33 -14.16 -8.12 12.61
N LEU A 34 -15.06 -8.47 11.68
CA LEU A 34 -16.27 -9.25 12.00
C LEU A 34 -15.91 -10.61 12.60
N LEU A 35 -14.94 -11.31 11.99
CA LEU A 35 -14.45 -12.61 12.47
C LEU A 35 -13.64 -12.50 13.77
N THR A 36 -13.18 -11.30 14.12
CA THR A 36 -12.42 -11.04 15.35
C THR A 36 -13.34 -10.67 16.51
N PHE A 37 -14.37 -9.87 16.25
CA PHE A 37 -15.33 -9.39 17.26
C PHE A 37 -16.40 -10.39 17.61
N PHE A 38 -16.89 -11.14 16.61
CA PHE A 38 -17.99 -12.07 16.78
C PHE A 38 -17.50 -13.51 16.66
N PRO A 39 -18.13 -14.48 17.36
CA PRO A 39 -17.77 -15.89 17.30
C PRO A 39 -18.26 -16.55 15.99
N ILE A 40 -17.95 -15.94 14.85
CA ILE A 40 -18.30 -16.40 13.50
C ILE A 40 -17.05 -17.04 12.89
N SER A 41 -17.17 -18.27 12.41
CA SER A 41 -16.09 -18.94 11.68
C SER A 41 -16.30 -18.81 10.17
N PHE A 42 -15.28 -18.30 9.47
CA PHE A 42 -15.26 -18.28 8.01
C PHE A 42 -13.87 -18.70 7.49
N PRO A 43 -13.59 -20.02 7.44
CA PRO A 43 -12.26 -20.53 7.12
C PRO A 43 -11.72 -20.08 5.76
N PHE A 44 -12.61 -19.86 4.78
CA PHE A 44 -12.25 -19.38 3.44
C PHE A 44 -11.51 -18.03 3.47
N PHE A 45 -11.77 -17.18 4.47
CA PHE A 45 -11.11 -15.89 4.63
C PHE A 45 -9.58 -16.00 4.78
N TYR A 46 -9.11 -17.10 5.38
CA TYR A 46 -7.69 -17.37 5.60
C TYR A 46 -7.08 -18.22 4.47
N SER A 47 -7.81 -18.45 3.38
CA SER A 47 -7.30 -19.20 2.23
C SER A 47 -6.17 -18.45 1.52
N PRO A 48 -5.25 -19.18 0.85
CA PRO A 48 -4.17 -18.57 0.06
C PRO A 48 -4.67 -17.58 -1.00
N LEU A 49 -5.87 -17.83 -1.55
CA LEU A 49 -6.48 -16.95 -2.55
C LEU A 49 -6.82 -15.57 -1.97
N VAL A 50 -7.46 -15.53 -0.79
CA VAL A 50 -7.85 -14.27 -0.15
C VAL A 50 -6.61 -13.48 0.29
N ILE A 51 -5.60 -14.18 0.82
CA ILE A 51 -4.30 -13.59 1.17
C ILE A 51 -3.62 -12.99 -0.07
N PHE A 52 -3.59 -13.72 -1.17
CA PHE A 52 -3.04 -13.23 -2.43
C PHE A 52 -3.79 -11.99 -2.95
N LEU A 53 -5.13 -12.01 -2.91
CA LEU A 53 -5.95 -10.87 -3.34
C LEU A 53 -5.68 -9.63 -2.47
N ARG A 54 -5.60 -9.79 -1.15
CA ARG A 54 -5.21 -8.71 -0.23
C ARG A 54 -3.88 -8.09 -0.63
N ASP A 55 -2.86 -8.92 -0.82
CA ASP A 55 -1.50 -8.47 -1.16
C ASP A 55 -1.45 -7.84 -2.57
N LEU A 56 -2.25 -8.34 -3.51
CA LEU A 56 -2.42 -7.77 -4.85
C LEU A 56 -3.04 -6.37 -4.78
N PHE A 57 -4.13 -6.18 -4.03
CA PHE A 57 -4.78 -4.87 -3.90
C PHE A 57 -3.87 -3.85 -3.22
N ALA A 58 -3.15 -4.26 -2.17
CA ALA A 58 -2.13 -3.43 -1.55
C ALA A 58 -0.98 -3.10 -2.51
N GLY A 59 -0.52 -4.08 -3.30
CA GLY A 59 0.51 -3.88 -4.31
C GLY A 59 0.09 -2.90 -5.40
N MET A 60 -1.13 -3.02 -5.93
CA MET A 60 -1.69 -2.06 -6.90
C MET A 60 -1.75 -0.65 -6.31
N PHE A 61 -2.19 -0.52 -5.06
CA PHE A 61 -2.23 0.76 -4.35
C PHE A 61 -0.84 1.41 -4.23
N ILE A 62 0.17 0.62 -3.85
CA ILE A 62 1.57 1.05 -3.72
C ILE A 62 2.13 1.48 -5.08
N LEU A 63 1.94 0.67 -6.12
CA LEU A 63 2.39 0.96 -7.47
C LEU A 63 1.77 2.26 -8.00
N ILE A 64 0.46 2.43 -7.84
CA ILE A 64 -0.25 3.66 -8.25
C ILE A 64 0.21 4.88 -7.44
N SER A 65 0.54 4.70 -6.16
CA SER A 65 1.11 5.78 -5.32
C SER A 65 2.48 6.22 -5.84
N GLY A 66 3.30 5.28 -6.29
CA GLY A 66 4.55 5.54 -7.01
C GLY A 66 4.32 6.33 -8.30
N VAL A 67 3.41 5.87 -9.16
CA VAL A 67 3.02 6.60 -10.40
C VAL A 67 2.63 8.04 -10.09
N SER A 68 1.84 8.23 -9.02
CA SER A 68 1.33 9.55 -8.60
C SER A 68 2.40 10.51 -8.12
N CYS A 69 3.62 10.05 -7.80
CA CYS A 69 4.74 10.93 -7.50
C CYS A 69 5.18 11.75 -8.71
N ARG A 70 4.99 11.24 -9.94
CA ARG A 70 5.34 11.95 -11.19
C ARG A 70 4.39 13.09 -11.55
N PHE A 71 3.18 13.04 -11.03
CA PHE A 71 2.12 14.03 -11.24
C PHE A 71 2.01 15.03 -10.08
N SER A 72 2.66 14.75 -8.94
CA SER A 72 2.63 15.62 -7.77
C SER A 72 3.47 16.88 -7.96
N ARG A 73 3.01 18.00 -7.42
CA ARG A 73 3.78 19.26 -7.38
C ARG A 73 4.79 19.29 -6.23
N ASN A 74 4.48 18.66 -5.10
CA ASN A 74 5.31 18.68 -3.90
C ASN A 74 5.28 17.31 -3.20
N ASN A 75 6.18 16.43 -3.62
CA ASN A 75 6.35 15.10 -3.02
C ASN A 75 6.83 15.16 -1.56
N PRO A 76 7.81 16.02 -1.17
CA PRO A 76 8.23 16.12 0.23
C PRO A 76 7.07 16.40 1.19
N LYS A 77 6.23 17.40 0.89
CA LYS A 77 5.04 17.71 1.71
C LYS A 77 4.08 16.52 1.78
N ARG A 78 3.84 15.83 0.65
CA ARG A 78 2.94 14.68 0.61
C ARG A 78 3.48 13.51 1.43
N GLY A 79 4.78 13.23 1.33
CA GLY A 79 5.44 12.17 2.10
C GLY A 79 5.39 12.45 3.60
N LEU A 80 5.66 13.70 4.01
CA LEU A 80 5.56 14.12 5.42
C LEU A 80 4.13 14.02 5.96
N LEU A 81 3.13 14.42 5.17
CA LEU A 81 1.72 14.27 5.56
C LEU A 81 1.32 12.79 5.71
N CYS A 82 1.75 11.92 4.79
CA CYS A 82 1.52 10.47 4.92
C CYS A 82 2.14 9.90 6.19
N LEU A 83 3.40 10.28 6.51
CA LEU A 83 4.04 9.88 7.76
C LEU A 83 3.29 10.40 8.98
N LEU A 84 2.91 11.67 8.99
CA LEU A 84 2.15 12.27 10.09
C LEU A 84 0.85 11.51 10.34
N PHE A 85 0.09 11.24 9.29
CA PHE A 85 -1.14 10.45 9.40
C PHE A 85 -0.86 9.00 9.84
N GLY A 86 0.23 8.39 9.38
CA GLY A 86 0.68 7.09 9.88
C GLY A 86 0.92 7.10 11.39
N MET A 87 1.64 8.11 11.90
CA MET A 87 1.91 8.26 13.32
C MET A 87 0.64 8.48 14.14
N VAL A 88 -0.33 9.25 13.60
CA VAL A 88 -1.65 9.43 14.23
C VAL A 88 -2.40 8.10 14.30
N MET A 89 -2.40 7.31 13.23
CA MET A 89 -3.02 5.98 13.22
C MET A 89 -2.33 5.02 14.20
N ALA A 90 -1.00 5.05 14.27
CA ALA A 90 -0.22 4.26 15.24
C ALA A 90 -0.60 4.63 16.68
N ALA A 91 -0.56 5.92 17.02
CA ALA A 91 -0.96 6.40 18.34
C ALA A 91 -2.41 6.03 18.68
N GLY A 92 -3.34 6.20 17.73
CA GLY A 92 -4.73 5.80 17.90
C GLY A 92 -4.89 4.29 18.16
N SER A 93 -4.20 3.44 17.39
CA SER A 93 -4.24 2.00 17.60
C SER A 93 -3.74 1.61 18.99
N LEU A 94 -2.63 2.19 19.45
CA LEU A 94 -2.04 1.88 20.75
C LEU A 94 -2.89 2.36 21.93
N LEU A 95 -3.62 3.47 21.76
CA LEU A 95 -4.46 4.05 22.83
C LEU A 95 -5.84 3.41 22.93
N PHE A 96 -6.45 3.06 21.79
CA PHE A 96 -7.84 2.60 21.76
C PHE A 96 -7.98 1.08 21.55
N VAL A 97 -7.02 0.43 20.88
CA VAL A 97 -7.08 -0.99 20.51
C VAL A 97 -5.70 -1.65 20.65
N PRO A 98 -5.15 -1.74 21.89
CA PRO A 98 -3.78 -2.20 22.11
C PRO A 98 -3.52 -3.64 21.64
N GLU A 99 -4.57 -4.45 21.47
CA GLU A 99 -4.52 -5.82 20.92
C GLU A 99 -4.18 -5.85 19.41
N LEU A 100 -4.44 -4.77 18.69
CA LEU A 100 -4.21 -4.64 17.25
C LEU A 100 -3.30 -3.43 16.95
N PRO A 101 -2.06 -3.41 17.46
CA PRO A 101 -1.18 -2.26 17.33
C PRO A 101 -0.73 -2.07 15.88
N ILE A 102 -0.62 -0.83 15.43
CA ILE A 102 -0.07 -0.47 14.10
C ILE A 102 1.28 0.20 14.28
N TYR A 103 2.36 -0.60 14.22
CA TYR A 103 3.72 -0.07 14.34
C TYR A 103 4.28 0.47 13.02
N PHE A 104 3.97 -0.18 11.89
CA PHE A 104 4.47 0.23 10.57
C PHE A 104 3.51 -0.14 9.43
N GLY A 105 2.35 0.51 9.42
CA GLY A 105 1.35 0.35 8.37
C GLY A 105 1.70 1.02 7.04
N ILE A 106 0.81 0.90 6.05
CA ILE A 106 1.05 1.35 4.67
C ILE A 106 1.34 2.86 4.55
N LEU A 107 0.81 3.70 5.45
CA LEU A 107 1.06 5.15 5.45
C LEU A 107 2.49 5.50 5.88
N HIS A 108 3.06 4.76 6.83
CA HIS A 108 4.45 4.92 7.23
C HIS A 108 5.37 4.58 6.06
N PHE A 109 5.12 3.41 5.45
CA PHE A 109 5.82 2.98 4.26
C PHE A 109 5.73 4.01 3.13
N LEU A 110 4.52 4.43 2.76
CA LEU A 110 4.32 5.37 1.66
C LEU A 110 4.98 6.71 1.92
N GLY A 111 4.89 7.22 3.14
CA GLY A 111 5.56 8.47 3.48
C GLY A 111 7.08 8.35 3.38
N CYS A 112 7.68 7.28 3.90
CA CYS A 112 9.10 6.97 3.70
C CYS A 112 9.48 6.84 2.23
N ALA A 113 8.71 6.07 1.44
CA ALA A 113 8.97 5.82 0.03
C ALA A 113 8.85 7.09 -0.82
N ILE A 114 7.86 7.95 -0.55
CA ILE A 114 7.68 9.23 -1.22
C ILE A 114 8.84 10.18 -0.89
N LEU A 115 9.28 10.25 0.37
CA LEU A 115 10.42 11.08 0.78
C LEU A 115 11.72 10.58 0.13
N LEU A 116 11.94 9.27 0.13
CA LEU A 116 13.09 8.65 -0.53
C LEU A 116 13.09 8.96 -2.03
N PHE A 117 11.95 8.83 -2.70
CA PHE A 117 11.82 9.21 -4.10
C PHE A 117 12.08 10.69 -4.30
N ALA A 118 11.54 11.58 -3.46
CA ALA A 118 11.75 13.02 -3.59
C ALA A 118 13.24 13.40 -3.45
N LEU A 119 13.99 12.70 -2.59
CA LEU A 119 15.43 12.86 -2.44
C LEU A 119 16.20 12.33 -3.65
N LEU A 120 15.86 11.14 -4.13
CA LEU A 120 16.59 10.44 -5.19
C LEU A 120 16.10 10.75 -6.61
N GLN A 121 15.03 11.53 -6.77
CA GLN A 121 14.37 11.74 -8.06
C GLN A 121 15.34 12.14 -9.17
N LYS A 122 16.25 13.08 -8.90
CA LYS A 122 17.22 13.55 -9.90
C LYS A 122 18.10 12.41 -10.41
N ALA A 123 18.63 11.58 -9.51
CA ALA A 123 19.45 10.43 -9.87
C ALA A 123 18.64 9.37 -10.64
N LEU A 124 17.42 9.08 -10.19
CA LEU A 124 16.54 8.11 -10.83
C LEU A 124 16.11 8.53 -12.24
N ASP A 125 16.01 9.84 -12.50
CA ASP A 125 15.61 10.40 -13.80
C ASP A 125 16.69 10.26 -14.88
N HIS A 126 17.95 10.06 -14.49
CA HIS A 126 19.04 9.75 -15.42
C HIS A 126 19.06 8.28 -15.86
N LEU A 127 18.34 7.40 -15.16
CA LEU A 127 18.36 5.97 -15.43
C LEU A 127 17.26 5.58 -16.43
N PRO A 128 17.57 4.76 -17.45
CA PRO A 128 16.62 4.40 -18.49
C PRO A 128 15.52 3.46 -17.96
N ILE A 129 14.26 3.77 -18.29
CA ILE A 129 13.08 2.99 -17.90
C ILE A 129 13.18 1.51 -18.34
N ALA A 130 13.74 1.26 -19.52
CA ALA A 130 13.87 -0.07 -20.10
C ALA A 130 14.79 -1.00 -19.27
N VAL A 131 15.73 -0.43 -18.50
CA VAL A 131 16.63 -1.17 -17.62
C VAL A 131 16.04 -1.22 -16.21
N MET A 132 15.60 -0.08 -15.69
CA MET A 132 15.17 0.02 -14.29
C MET A 132 13.88 -0.74 -14.00
N LEU A 133 12.93 -0.77 -14.93
CA LEU A 133 11.66 -1.45 -14.68
C LEU A 133 11.85 -2.97 -14.52
N PRO A 134 12.56 -3.70 -15.41
CA PRO A 134 12.89 -5.11 -15.19
C PRO A 134 13.70 -5.35 -13.91
N VAL A 135 14.71 -4.53 -13.63
CA VAL A 135 15.54 -4.65 -12.42
C VAL A 135 14.68 -4.55 -11.16
N LEU A 136 13.79 -3.56 -11.08
CA LEU A 136 12.90 -3.38 -9.93
C LEU A 136 11.90 -4.53 -9.78
N CYS A 137 11.37 -5.07 -10.89
CA CYS A 137 10.51 -6.24 -10.85
C CYS A 137 11.25 -7.49 -10.34
N VAL A 138 12.49 -7.71 -10.79
CA VAL A 138 13.34 -8.82 -10.32
C VAL A 138 13.68 -8.64 -8.84
N LEU A 139 14.09 -7.44 -8.41
CA LEU A 139 14.38 -7.15 -7.01
C LEU A 139 13.14 -7.34 -6.13
N PHE A 140 11.97 -6.90 -6.57
CA PHE A 140 10.71 -7.12 -5.85
C PHE A 140 10.42 -8.61 -5.69
N ALA A 141 10.50 -9.39 -6.77
CA ALA A 141 10.22 -10.82 -6.75
C ALA A 141 11.23 -11.60 -5.89
N LEU A 142 12.52 -11.27 -6.00
CA LEU A 142 13.60 -11.91 -5.25
C LEU A 142 13.57 -11.58 -3.74
N SER A 143 13.11 -10.39 -3.38
CA SER A 143 13.04 -9.95 -1.98
C SER A 143 11.67 -10.20 -1.34
N TRP A 144 10.76 -10.91 -2.01
CA TRP A 144 9.43 -11.22 -1.47
C TRP A 144 9.48 -11.87 -0.09
N ASN A 145 10.39 -12.82 0.11
CA ASN A 145 10.57 -13.54 1.37
C ASN A 145 11.51 -12.84 2.36
N PHE A 146 11.94 -11.60 2.08
CA PHE A 146 12.89 -10.89 2.94
C PHE A 146 12.38 -10.75 4.38
N PRO A 147 11.09 -10.44 4.66
CA PRO A 147 10.56 -10.47 6.02
C PRO A 147 10.50 -11.86 6.67
N HIS A 148 10.63 -12.92 5.88
CA HIS A 148 10.63 -14.33 6.27
C HIS A 148 12.05 -14.94 6.24
N ARG A 149 13.10 -14.11 6.39
CA ARG A 149 14.50 -14.54 6.57
C ARG A 149 15.11 -15.25 5.36
N SER A 150 14.61 -14.98 4.15
CA SER A 150 15.19 -15.54 2.94
C SER A 150 15.06 -14.60 1.73
N LEU A 151 15.94 -14.77 0.76
CA LEU A 151 15.77 -14.27 -0.60
C LEU A 151 15.31 -15.42 -1.48
N GLY A 152 14.39 -15.14 -2.38
CA GLY A 152 13.84 -16.13 -3.30
C GLY A 152 12.56 -15.61 -3.95
N PHE A 153 12.09 -16.33 -4.96
CA PHE A 153 10.95 -15.91 -5.77
C PHE A 153 9.65 -16.44 -5.19
N PHE A 154 8.84 -15.55 -4.61
CA PHE A 154 7.50 -15.86 -4.10
C PHE A 154 7.47 -17.11 -3.20
N SER A 155 6.96 -18.24 -3.66
CA SER A 155 6.88 -19.48 -2.88
C SER A 155 8.20 -20.27 -2.81
N TYR A 156 9.25 -19.82 -3.49
CA TYR A 156 10.53 -20.54 -3.62
C TYR A 156 11.67 -19.76 -2.95
N PRO A 157 11.94 -19.97 -1.65
CA PRO A 157 13.12 -19.42 -0.98
C PRO A 157 14.40 -20.07 -1.55
N ILE A 158 15.43 -19.27 -1.81
CA ILE A 158 16.70 -19.72 -2.43
C ILE A 158 17.86 -19.53 -1.46
N ILE A 159 18.01 -18.33 -0.91
CA ILE A 159 19.15 -17.95 -0.07
C ILE A 159 18.63 -17.61 1.33
N PRO A 160 18.94 -18.40 2.37
CA PRO A 160 18.62 -18.04 3.74
C PRO A 160 19.46 -16.82 4.17
N LEU A 161 18.83 -15.90 4.90
CA LEU A 161 19.51 -14.73 5.45
C LEU A 161 19.97 -14.99 6.89
N PRO A 162 21.06 -14.35 7.36
CA PRO A 162 21.56 -14.56 8.72
C PRO A 162 20.53 -14.18 9.78
N GLU A 163 20.28 -15.08 10.74
CA GLU A 163 19.33 -14.83 11.83
C GLU A 163 19.73 -13.63 12.70
N SER A 164 21.03 -13.32 12.80
CA SER A 164 21.53 -12.18 13.55
C SER A 164 20.94 -10.85 13.09
N TRP A 165 20.54 -10.74 11.82
CA TRP A 165 19.92 -9.53 11.26
C TRP A 165 18.50 -9.29 11.81
N TYR A 166 17.81 -10.34 12.25
CA TYR A 166 16.42 -10.31 12.70
C TYR A 166 16.28 -10.24 14.23
N ARG A 167 17.39 -10.07 14.96
CA ARG A 167 17.37 -9.99 16.43
C ARG A 167 16.90 -8.65 16.96
N SER A 168 17.15 -7.56 16.23
CA SER A 168 16.82 -6.21 16.70
C SER A 168 15.30 -5.98 16.64
N PRO A 169 14.69 -5.50 17.74
CA PRO A 169 13.26 -5.17 17.75
C PRO A 169 12.94 -3.88 16.99
N TYR A 170 13.94 -3.13 16.52
CA TYR A 170 13.76 -1.81 15.90
C TYR A 170 13.90 -1.82 14.37
N LEU A 171 14.35 -2.93 13.76
CA LEU A 171 14.60 -3.01 12.32
C LEU A 171 13.39 -3.48 11.49
N PHE A 172 12.22 -3.63 12.12
CA PHE A 172 10.96 -3.95 11.44
C PHE A 172 10.61 -2.98 10.29
N PRO A 173 10.92 -1.66 10.31
CA PRO A 173 10.55 -0.78 9.19
C PRO A 173 11.23 -1.21 7.88
N ILE A 174 12.43 -1.77 7.94
CA ILE A 174 13.16 -2.21 6.74
C ILE A 174 12.67 -3.58 6.25
N GLY A 175 12.04 -4.36 7.13
CA GLY A 175 11.64 -5.75 6.88
C GLY A 175 12.32 -6.76 7.79
N LEU A 176 13.28 -6.34 8.62
CA LEU A 176 13.98 -7.21 9.57
C LEU A 176 13.21 -7.26 10.89
N LYS A 177 12.11 -8.05 10.91
CA LYS A 177 11.28 -8.23 12.11
C LYS A 177 11.74 -9.44 12.94
N ASN A 178 11.75 -9.29 14.27
CA ASN A 178 11.98 -10.42 15.17
C ASN A 178 10.73 -11.31 15.28
N ASP A 179 10.84 -12.43 16.00
CA ASP A 179 9.73 -13.39 16.15
C ASP A 179 8.56 -12.85 17.00
N PHE A 180 8.85 -11.89 17.89
CA PHE A 180 7.86 -11.30 18.78
C PHE A 180 7.12 -10.10 18.15
N PHE A 181 7.54 -9.67 16.96
CA PHE A 181 6.94 -8.52 16.30
C PHE A 181 5.60 -8.89 15.67
N TYR A 182 4.55 -8.21 16.13
CA TYR A 182 3.22 -8.24 15.57
C TYR A 182 2.71 -6.82 15.33
N SER A 183 2.05 -6.61 14.20
CA SER A 183 1.40 -5.35 13.84
C SER A 183 0.19 -5.67 12.96
N ALA A 184 -0.96 -5.08 13.29
CA ALA A 184 -2.22 -5.32 12.59
C ALA A 184 -2.18 -4.84 11.13
N ASP A 185 -1.40 -3.79 10.87
CA ASP A 185 -1.01 -3.36 9.53
C ASP A 185 0.52 -3.31 9.44
N TYR A 186 1.11 -4.05 8.49
CA TYR A 186 2.56 -4.15 8.35
C TYR A 186 3.01 -4.19 6.89
N PHE A 187 3.63 -3.09 6.45
CA PHE A 187 4.20 -2.93 5.12
C PHE A 187 5.67 -2.51 5.23
N PRO A 188 6.63 -3.44 5.29
CA PRO A 188 8.04 -3.08 5.39
C PRO A 188 8.55 -2.38 4.14
N ILE A 189 9.67 -1.67 4.23
CA ILE A 189 10.31 -1.04 3.07
C ILE A 189 10.69 -2.10 2.03
N ILE A 190 11.30 -3.22 2.43
CA ILE A 190 11.62 -4.34 1.54
C ILE A 190 10.53 -5.42 1.70
N PRO A 191 9.88 -5.88 0.61
CA PRO A 191 10.18 -5.65 -0.81
C PRO A 191 9.45 -4.44 -1.45
N TRP A 192 8.47 -3.86 -0.76
CA TRP A 192 7.46 -2.96 -1.34
C TRP A 192 8.03 -1.70 -2.00
N ILE A 193 9.20 -1.23 -1.58
CA ILE A 193 9.89 -0.09 -2.19
C ILE A 193 10.19 -0.32 -3.66
N PHE A 194 10.52 -1.55 -4.07
CA PHE A 194 10.82 -1.87 -5.46
C PHE A 194 9.59 -1.74 -6.34
N LEU A 195 8.43 -2.19 -5.84
CA LEU A 195 7.15 -2.04 -6.51
C LEU A 195 6.71 -0.57 -6.59
N PHE A 196 6.91 0.19 -5.51
CA PHE A 196 6.66 1.64 -5.49
C PHE A 196 7.51 2.36 -6.54
N LEU A 197 8.82 2.10 -6.56
CA LEU A 197 9.76 2.70 -7.52
C LEU A 197 9.42 2.29 -8.96
N ALA A 198 9.02 1.03 -9.20
CA ALA A 198 8.53 0.59 -10.51
C ALA A 198 7.34 1.44 -10.97
N GLY A 199 6.43 1.75 -10.05
CA GLY A 199 5.35 2.72 -10.27
C GLY A 199 5.87 4.11 -10.68
N THR A 200 6.90 4.63 -10.01
CA THR A 200 7.48 5.94 -10.37
C THR A 200 8.06 5.95 -11.79
N TYR A 201 8.60 4.83 -12.27
CA TYR A 201 9.10 4.68 -13.64
C TYR A 201 7.96 4.57 -14.64
N LEU A 202 6.92 3.79 -14.35
CA LEU A 202 5.71 3.72 -15.18
C LEU A 202 5.02 5.09 -15.31
N GLY A 203 5.11 5.94 -14.29
CA GLY A 203 4.57 7.30 -14.34
C GLY A 203 5.21 8.21 -15.39
N VAL A 204 6.42 7.91 -15.88
CA VAL A 204 7.11 8.73 -16.90
C VAL A 204 6.40 8.69 -18.26
N PRO A 205 6.20 7.52 -18.92
CA PRO A 205 5.46 7.44 -20.18
C PRO A 205 3.97 7.82 -20.01
N LEU A 206 3.36 7.51 -18.86
CA LEU A 206 1.98 7.92 -18.57
C LEU A 206 1.83 9.45 -18.59
N LYS A 207 2.80 10.16 -17.99
CA LYS A 207 2.82 11.64 -17.98
C LYS A 207 3.06 12.24 -19.38
N ARG A 208 3.76 11.52 -20.26
CA ARG A 208 4.02 11.92 -21.64
C ARG A 208 2.84 11.65 -22.58
N GLY A 209 1.76 11.02 -22.11
CA GLY A 209 0.64 10.68 -22.98
C GLY A 209 0.88 9.45 -23.87
N SER A 210 1.89 8.63 -23.55
CA SER A 210 2.34 7.52 -24.41
C SER A 210 1.52 6.24 -24.25
N PHE A 211 0.50 6.25 -23.39
CA PHE A 211 -0.37 5.10 -23.13
C PHE A 211 -1.62 5.13 -24.02
N PRO A 212 -2.30 3.99 -24.23
CA PRO A 212 -3.55 3.96 -24.98
C PRO A 212 -4.60 4.92 -24.43
N VAL A 213 -5.47 5.43 -25.32
CA VAL A 213 -6.54 6.39 -24.98
C VAL A 213 -7.41 5.91 -23.81
N PHE A 214 -7.61 4.59 -23.71
CA PHE A 214 -8.30 3.93 -22.59
C PHE A 214 -7.84 4.42 -21.21
N PHE A 215 -6.55 4.65 -20.98
CA PHE A 215 -6.03 5.12 -19.68
C PHE A 215 -6.54 6.52 -19.29
N TYR A 216 -6.91 7.31 -20.28
CA TYR A 216 -7.37 8.69 -20.15
C TYR A 216 -8.89 8.83 -20.29
N GLN A 217 -9.61 7.72 -20.46
CA GLN A 217 -11.07 7.69 -20.49
C GLN A 217 -11.61 7.37 -19.10
N LEU A 218 -12.76 7.96 -18.79
CA LEU A 218 -13.51 7.69 -17.57
C LEU A 218 -14.49 6.54 -17.84
N HIS A 219 -14.31 5.42 -17.15
CA HIS A 219 -15.15 4.23 -17.25
C HIS A 219 -16.17 4.17 -16.12
N SER A 220 -15.78 4.59 -14.91
CA SER A 220 -16.63 4.58 -13.72
C SER A 220 -16.46 5.86 -12.91
N ARG A 221 -17.51 6.69 -12.92
CA ARG A 221 -17.58 7.92 -12.12
C ARG A 221 -17.44 7.63 -10.62
N PHE A 222 -18.03 6.52 -10.17
CA PHE A 222 -17.98 6.10 -8.77
C PHE A 222 -16.56 5.70 -8.36
N LEU A 223 -15.93 4.76 -9.07
CA LEU A 223 -14.57 4.32 -8.74
C LEU A 223 -13.57 5.47 -8.85
N SER A 224 -13.70 6.32 -9.87
CA SER A 224 -12.88 7.51 -9.98
C SER A 224 -13.10 8.48 -8.81
N PHE A 225 -14.33 8.65 -8.32
CA PHE A 225 -14.63 9.47 -7.14
C PHE A 225 -14.00 8.91 -5.86
N VAL A 226 -14.15 7.62 -5.63
CA VAL A 226 -13.55 6.90 -4.50
C VAL A 226 -12.02 7.02 -4.55
N GLY A 227 -11.42 6.83 -5.73
CA GLY A 227 -9.98 6.97 -5.99
C GLY A 227 -9.40 8.36 -5.71
N ARG A 228 -10.22 9.40 -5.79
CA ARG A 228 -9.83 10.77 -5.45
C ARG A 228 -9.79 11.03 -3.95
N HIS A 229 -10.65 10.35 -3.20
CA HIS A 229 -10.79 10.52 -1.76
C HIS A 229 -10.12 9.39 -0.97
N THR A 230 -9.30 8.58 -1.63
CA THR A 230 -8.68 7.39 -1.07
C THR A 230 -7.96 7.62 0.25
N LEU A 231 -7.25 8.74 0.44
CA LEU A 231 -6.58 9.02 1.71
C LEU A 231 -7.58 9.12 2.86
N TRP A 232 -8.69 9.83 2.68
CA TRP A 232 -9.72 9.97 3.70
C TRP A 232 -10.45 8.66 3.96
N ILE A 233 -10.75 7.90 2.90
CA ILE A 233 -11.35 6.57 3.04
C ILE A 233 -10.42 5.65 3.83
N TYR A 234 -9.12 5.67 3.52
CA TYR A 234 -8.12 4.91 4.26
C TYR A 234 -8.01 5.37 5.72
N LEU A 235 -8.09 6.66 6.03
CA LEU A 235 -8.02 7.10 7.43
C LEU A 235 -9.26 6.76 8.24
N LEU A 236 -10.44 6.87 7.62
CA LEU A 236 -11.71 6.73 8.33
C LEU A 236 -12.20 5.28 8.40
N HIS A 237 -11.76 4.39 7.50
CA HIS A 237 -12.32 3.03 7.50
C HIS A 237 -12.04 2.27 8.80
N GLN A 238 -10.84 2.31 9.39
CA GLN A 238 -10.59 1.58 10.62
C GLN A 238 -11.40 2.12 11.82
N PRO A 239 -11.39 3.43 12.13
CA PRO A 239 -12.23 3.95 13.22
C PRO A 239 -13.72 3.71 13.01
N LEU A 240 -14.22 3.83 11.78
CA LEU A 240 -15.63 3.60 11.48
C LEU A 240 -16.02 2.13 11.57
N LEU A 241 -15.19 1.22 11.04
CA LEU A 241 -15.43 -0.23 11.14
C LEU A 241 -15.36 -0.69 12.59
N PHE A 242 -14.33 -0.28 13.33
CA PHE A 242 -14.17 -0.63 14.74
C PHE A 242 -15.31 -0.06 15.59
N GLY A 243 -15.58 1.25 15.48
CA GLY A 243 -16.65 1.90 16.23
C GLY A 243 -18.03 1.33 15.90
N GLY A 244 -18.28 1.00 14.63
CA GLY A 244 -19.51 0.33 14.22
C GLY A 244 -19.67 -1.07 14.84
N MET A 245 -18.61 -1.87 14.88
CA MET A 245 -18.65 -3.20 15.50
C MET A 245 -18.79 -3.15 17.01
N TRP A 246 -18.08 -2.22 17.66
CA TRP A 246 -18.22 -2.00 19.09
C TRP A 246 -19.65 -1.60 19.48
N LEU A 247 -20.31 -0.74 18.69
CA LEU A 247 -21.71 -0.39 18.91
C LEU A 247 -22.65 -1.61 18.77
N VAL A 248 -22.45 -2.43 17.74
CA VAL A 248 -23.25 -3.64 17.53
C VAL A 248 -23.06 -4.63 18.68
N ASP A 249 -21.82 -4.83 19.13
CA ASP A 249 -21.50 -5.70 20.27
C ASP A 249 -22.17 -5.22 21.56
N CYS A 250 -22.10 -3.91 21.84
CA CYS A 250 -22.82 -3.30 22.97
C CYS A 250 -24.35 -3.47 22.87
N ILE A 251 -24.93 -3.42 21.68
CA ILE A 251 -26.38 -3.64 21.51
C ILE A 251 -26.73 -5.10 21.81
N ILE A 252 -25.94 -6.05 21.30
CA ILE A 252 -26.16 -7.49 21.52
C ILE A 252 -25.95 -7.87 22.98
N ALA A 253 -24.94 -7.30 23.65
CA ALA A 253 -24.67 -7.58 25.06
C ALA A 253 -25.77 -7.06 26.01
N ASN A 254 -26.54 -6.06 25.58
CA ASN A 254 -27.63 -5.46 26.36
C ASN A 254 -29.03 -5.97 25.98
N SER A 255 -29.14 -6.91 25.02
CA SER A 255 -30.39 -7.55 24.59
C SER A 255 -30.53 -8.97 25.15
#